data_AF-A0A2G9PSI8-F1
#
_entry.id   AF-A0A2G9PSI8-F1
#
_cell.length_a   1.000
_cell.length_b   1.000
_cell.length_c   1.000
_cell.angle_alpha   90.00
_cell.angle_beta   90.00
_cell.angle_gamma   90.00
#
_symmetry.space_group_name_H-M   'P 1'
#
loop_
_entity.id
_entity.type
_entity.pdbx_description
1 polymer ?
#
loop_
_entity_poly.entity_id
_entity_poly.type
_entity_poly.pdbx_seq_one_letter_code
_entity_poly.pdbx_strand_id
1 'polypeptide(L)'
;MKEAEAWLVSAKHTLVEAQDDEALSGVCCAQAIHGIIRANDALTLKFFGTKATRHDDVPLTFAKLAREGKIEKSDEAFKNVLSNAVRDKSGADYGKRTFTNEEARRYVEKAEEFIGIARKYAG
;
A
#
# COMPACT_ATOMS: atom_id res chain seq x y z
N MET A 1 -11.65 -3.59 -0.41
CA MET A 1 -10.91 -4.84 -0.67
C MET A 1 -10.74 -5.14 -2.15
N LYS A 2 -11.82 -5.34 -2.94
CA LYS A 2 -11.71 -5.63 -4.38
C LYS A 2 -10.76 -4.71 -5.16
N GLU A 3 -10.85 -3.40 -4.92
CA GLU A 3 -9.97 -2.42 -5.56
C GLU A 3 -8.48 -2.61 -5.19
N ALA A 4 -8.18 -2.85 -3.91
CA ALA A 4 -6.82 -3.10 -3.44
C ALA A 4 -6.22 -4.36 -4.09
N GLU A 5 -7.02 -5.42 -4.23
CA GLU A 5 -6.61 -6.67 -4.86
C GLU A 5 -6.37 -6.48 -6.37
N ALA A 6 -7.21 -5.71 -7.05
CA ALA A 6 -7.01 -5.38 -8.46
C ALA A 6 -5.68 -4.63 -8.68
N TRP A 7 -5.36 -3.67 -7.81
CA TRP A 7 -4.08 -2.97 -7.84
C TRP A 7 -2.88 -3.90 -7.63
N LEU A 8 -2.98 -4.84 -6.71
CA LEU A 8 -1.93 -5.83 -6.48
C LEU A 8 -1.73 -6.76 -7.68
N VAL A 9 -2.81 -7.24 -8.28
CA VAL A 9 -2.74 -8.07 -9.50
C VAL A 9 -2.07 -7.30 -10.62
N SER A 10 -2.44 -6.02 -10.81
CA SER A 10 -1.80 -5.14 -11.78
C SER A 10 -0.30 -4.98 -11.50
N ALA A 11 0.08 -4.68 -10.25
CA ALA A 11 1.47 -4.51 -9.84
C ALA A 11 2.32 -5.76 -10.12
N LYS A 12 1.78 -6.94 -9.83
CA LYS A 12 2.45 -8.22 -10.13
C LYS A 12 2.66 -8.43 -11.63
N HIS A 13 1.67 -8.10 -12.44
CA HIS A 13 1.79 -8.21 -13.90
C HIS A 13 2.90 -7.29 -14.41
N THR A 14 2.88 -6.01 -14.02
CA THR A 14 3.91 -5.03 -14.43
C THR A 14 5.29 -5.40 -13.90
N LEU A 15 5.41 -6.03 -12.73
CA LEU A 15 6.71 -6.48 -12.19
C LEU A 15 7.41 -7.50 -13.11
N VAL A 16 6.64 -8.39 -13.77
CA VAL A 16 7.19 -9.37 -14.71
C VAL A 16 7.80 -8.66 -15.92
N GLU A 17 7.15 -7.60 -16.40
CA GLU A 17 7.58 -6.82 -17.56
C GLU A 17 8.76 -5.87 -17.21
N ALA A 18 8.88 -5.46 -15.94
CA ALA A 18 9.84 -4.46 -15.49
C ALA A 18 11.29 -4.96 -15.30
N GLN A 19 11.65 -6.20 -15.69
CA GLN A 19 12.95 -6.81 -15.36
C GLN A 19 14.17 -5.93 -15.66
N ASP A 20 14.13 -5.16 -16.76
CA ASP A 20 15.18 -4.22 -17.16
C ASP A 20 14.65 -2.83 -17.54
N ASP A 21 13.43 -2.50 -17.09
CA ASP A 21 12.77 -1.23 -17.42
C ASP A 21 12.47 -0.43 -16.15
N GLU A 22 13.22 0.64 -15.94
CA GLU A 22 13.08 1.54 -14.79
C GLU A 22 11.75 2.32 -14.82
N ALA A 23 11.22 2.63 -16.00
CA ALA A 23 9.93 3.30 -16.12
C ALA A 23 8.80 2.36 -15.68
N LEU A 24 8.83 1.09 -16.14
CA LEU A 24 7.90 0.07 -15.67
C LEU A 24 8.09 -0.26 -14.19
N SER A 25 9.32 -0.17 -13.66
CA SER A 25 9.57 -0.32 -12.22
C SER A 25 8.87 0.79 -11.42
N GLY A 26 8.91 2.04 -11.90
CA GLY A 26 8.15 3.16 -11.31
C GLY A 26 6.64 2.94 -11.34
N VAL A 27 6.11 2.46 -12.48
CA VAL A 27 4.68 2.11 -12.63
C VAL A 27 4.27 0.99 -11.68
N CYS A 28 5.09 -0.06 -11.56
CA CYS A 28 4.86 -1.16 -10.63
C CYS A 28 4.81 -0.67 -9.17
N CYS A 29 5.77 0.18 -8.76
CA CYS A 29 5.76 0.83 -7.45
C CYS A 29 4.47 1.62 -7.22
N ALA A 30 4.04 2.44 -8.19
CA ALA A 30 2.82 3.23 -8.08
C ALA A 30 1.59 2.34 -7.86
N GLN A 31 1.44 1.28 -8.67
CA GLN A 31 0.34 0.32 -8.55
C GLN A 31 0.34 -0.37 -7.17
N ALA A 32 1.50 -0.83 -6.69
CA ALA A 32 1.62 -1.46 -5.37
C ALA A 32 1.27 -0.49 -4.23
N ILE A 33 1.76 0.75 -4.29
CA ILE A 33 1.43 1.82 -3.34
C ILE A 33 -0.08 2.10 -3.32
N HIS A 34 -0.71 2.16 -4.50
CA HIS A 34 -2.16 2.31 -4.60
C HIS A 34 -2.91 1.12 -3.95
N GLY A 35 -2.43 -0.12 -4.14
CA GLY A 35 -2.96 -1.29 -3.45
C GLY A 35 -2.91 -1.16 -1.92
N ILE A 36 -1.76 -0.75 -1.37
CA ILE A 36 -1.56 -0.51 0.07
C ILE A 36 -2.54 0.54 0.60
N ILE A 37 -2.66 1.69 -0.08
CA ILE A 37 -3.57 2.77 0.34
C ILE A 37 -5.03 2.30 0.29
N ARG A 38 -5.44 1.59 -0.75
CA ARG A 38 -6.82 1.07 -0.87
C ARG A 38 -7.15 -0.01 0.15
N ALA A 39 -6.17 -0.80 0.56
CA ALA A 39 -6.31 -1.74 1.66
C ALA A 39 -6.55 -1.00 2.99
N ASN A 40 -5.81 0.09 3.24
CA ASN A 40 -6.04 0.93 4.41
C ASN A 40 -7.41 1.64 4.36
N ASP A 41 -7.82 2.16 3.21
CA ASP A 41 -9.14 2.75 3.02
C ASP A 41 -10.23 1.73 3.40
N ALA A 42 -10.10 0.47 2.99
CA ALA A 42 -11.07 -0.57 3.32
C ALA A 42 -11.15 -0.85 4.84
N LEU A 43 -10.00 -0.92 5.52
CA LEU A 43 -9.94 -1.08 6.98
C LEU A 43 -10.61 0.09 7.70
N THR A 44 -10.21 1.31 7.35
CA THR A 44 -10.67 2.53 8.03
C THR A 44 -12.15 2.80 7.76
N LEU A 45 -12.65 2.55 6.55
CA LEU A 45 -14.07 2.59 6.26
C LEU A 45 -14.86 1.55 7.06
N LYS A 46 -14.36 0.31 7.21
CA LYS A 46 -15.05 -0.73 7.99
C LYS A 46 -15.18 -0.37 9.47
N PHE A 47 -14.10 0.13 10.08
CA PHE A 47 -14.07 0.33 11.54
C PHE A 47 -14.45 1.75 11.99
N PHE A 48 -14.22 2.77 11.16
CA PHE A 48 -14.45 4.17 11.50
C PHE A 48 -15.48 4.86 10.60
N GLY A 49 -15.97 4.21 9.54
CA GLY A 49 -16.92 4.80 8.59
C GLY A 49 -16.32 5.95 7.75
N THR A 50 -15.02 6.17 7.84
CA THR A 50 -14.30 7.25 7.16
C THR A 50 -12.89 6.80 6.80
N LYS A 51 -12.29 7.49 5.83
CA LYS A 51 -10.90 7.29 5.40
C LYS A 51 -10.12 8.58 5.47
N ALA A 52 -8.80 8.48 5.50
CA ALA A 52 -7.93 9.64 5.46
C ALA A 52 -8.17 10.44 4.16
N THR A 53 -8.31 11.76 4.29
CA THR A 53 -8.46 12.66 3.14
C THR A 53 -7.13 13.29 2.72
N ARG A 54 -6.15 13.30 3.62
CA ARG A 54 -4.77 13.73 3.36
C ARG A 54 -3.84 12.54 3.46
N HIS A 55 -2.82 12.49 2.60
CA HIS A 55 -1.88 11.38 2.60
C HIS A 55 -1.12 11.25 3.95
N ASP A 56 -0.77 12.38 4.57
CA ASP A 56 -0.05 12.38 5.85
C ASP A 56 -0.86 11.78 7.01
N ASP A 57 -2.19 11.78 6.89
CA ASP A 57 -3.08 11.20 7.90
C ASP A 57 -3.24 9.69 7.76
N VAL A 58 -2.81 9.10 6.63
CA VAL A 58 -2.99 7.68 6.32
C VAL A 58 -2.30 6.78 7.38
N PRO A 59 -1.01 6.96 7.73
CA PRO A 59 -0.35 6.11 8.73
C PRO A 59 -0.93 6.31 10.14
N LEU A 60 -1.36 7.54 10.46
CA LEU A 60 -1.96 7.87 11.77
C LEU A 60 -3.32 7.20 11.95
N THR A 61 -4.13 7.18 10.89
CA THR A 61 -5.44 6.51 10.89
C THR A 61 -5.28 5.00 11.05
N PHE A 62 -4.26 4.41 10.43
CA PHE A 62 -3.95 2.98 10.65
C PHE A 62 -3.49 2.70 12.08
N ALA A 63 -2.56 3.51 12.62
CA ALA A 63 -2.11 3.34 14.01
C ALA A 63 -3.26 3.48 15.04
N LYS A 64 -4.28 4.27 14.71
CA LYS A 64 -5.52 4.36 15.51
C LYS A 64 -6.26 3.01 15.58
N LEU A 65 -6.28 2.21 14.51
CA LEU A 65 -6.91 0.88 14.50
C LEU A 65 -6.30 -0.02 15.59
N ALA A 66 -4.97 -0.05 15.70
CA ALA A 66 -4.28 -0.85 16.72
C ALA A 66 -4.53 -0.32 18.13
N ARG A 67 -4.48 1.01 18.32
CA ARG A 67 -4.75 1.64 19.63
C ARG A 67 -6.17 1.39 20.15
N GLU A 68 -7.15 1.28 19.26
CA GLU A 68 -8.54 0.98 19.61
C GLU A 68 -8.87 -0.52 19.56
N GLY A 69 -7.86 -1.39 19.42
CA GLY A 69 -8.03 -2.85 19.41
C GLY A 69 -8.82 -3.38 18.21
N LYS A 70 -8.88 -2.64 17.11
CA LYS A 70 -9.56 -3.06 15.85
C LYS A 70 -8.69 -4.00 15.02
N ILE A 71 -7.38 -3.93 15.20
CA ILE A 71 -6.38 -4.87 14.69
C ILE A 71 -5.44 -5.29 15.83
N GLU A 72 -4.71 -6.38 15.66
CA GLU A 72 -3.73 -6.82 16.65
C GLU A 72 -2.56 -5.84 16.76
N LYS A 73 -1.97 -5.75 17.95
CA LYS A 73 -0.81 -4.88 18.20
C LYS A 73 0.42 -5.30 17.38
N SER A 74 0.57 -6.60 17.08
CA SER A 74 1.61 -7.12 16.18
C SER A 74 1.50 -6.52 14.77
N ASP A 75 0.28 -6.24 14.32
CA ASP A 75 0.00 -5.71 12.98
C ASP A 75 0.22 -4.18 12.91
N GLU A 76 0.43 -3.49 14.05
CA GLU A 76 0.72 -2.04 14.10
C GLU A 76 2.01 -1.69 13.34
N ALA A 77 2.98 -2.62 13.25
CA ALA A 77 4.26 -2.41 12.57
C ALA A 77 4.07 -2.02 11.09
N PHE A 78 2.95 -2.42 10.47
CA PHE A 78 2.59 -2.08 9.09
C PHE A 78 2.28 -0.60 8.87
N LYS A 79 2.17 0.22 9.93
CA LYS A 79 2.16 1.68 9.79
C LYS A 79 3.39 2.21 9.05
N ASN A 80 4.54 1.55 9.20
CA ASN A 80 5.78 1.94 8.51
C ASN A 80 5.69 1.66 7.01
N VAL A 81 4.96 0.63 6.60
CA VAL A 81 4.68 0.35 5.17
C VAL A 81 3.87 1.50 4.58
N LEU A 82 2.81 1.95 5.28
CA LEU A 82 2.00 3.10 4.86
C LEU A 82 2.82 4.39 4.80
N SER A 83 3.64 4.69 5.82
CA SER A 83 4.49 5.88 5.82
C SER A 83 5.42 5.93 4.62
N ASN A 84 6.06 4.80 4.29
CA ASN A 84 6.92 4.71 3.11
C ASN A 84 6.12 4.83 1.81
N ALA A 85 4.94 4.18 1.73
CA ALA A 85 4.09 4.23 0.55
C ALA A 85 3.60 5.67 0.26
N VAL A 86 3.17 6.40 1.29
CA VAL A 86 2.75 7.80 1.18
C VAL A 86 3.88 8.71 0.72
N ARG A 87 5.07 8.56 1.33
CA ARG A 87 6.25 9.37 0.98
C ARG A 87 6.63 9.17 -0.48
N ASP A 88 6.63 7.91 -0.93
CA ASP A 88 7.17 7.55 -2.24
C ASP A 88 6.12 7.65 -3.36
N LYS A 89 4.82 7.76 -3.01
CA LYS A 89 3.68 7.87 -3.95
C LYS A 89 3.90 8.94 -5.02
N SER A 90 4.25 10.17 -4.62
CA SER A 90 4.43 11.26 -5.58
C SER A 90 5.65 11.06 -6.49
N GLY A 91 6.67 10.34 -5.99
CA GLY A 91 7.81 9.90 -6.79
C GLY A 91 7.39 8.92 -7.87
N ALA A 92 6.60 7.92 -7.49
CA ALA A 92 6.14 6.85 -8.37
C ALA A 92 5.11 7.34 -9.41
N ASP A 93 4.12 8.13 -9.00
CA ASP A 93 3.03 8.58 -9.88
C ASP A 93 3.48 9.60 -10.93
N TYR A 94 4.44 10.45 -10.59
CA TYR A 94 4.84 11.59 -11.42
C TYR A 94 6.28 11.48 -11.94
N GLY A 95 6.92 10.32 -11.79
CA GLY A 95 8.31 10.11 -12.23
C GLY A 95 9.33 11.03 -11.56
N LYS A 96 9.02 11.58 -10.38
CA LYS A 96 9.93 12.48 -9.63
C LYS A 96 11.09 11.73 -8.96
N ARG A 97 11.05 10.40 -9.00
CA ARG A 97 12.08 9.50 -8.50
C ARG A 97 12.14 8.27 -9.41
N THR A 98 13.34 7.84 -9.71
CA THR A 98 13.59 6.53 -10.33
C THR A 98 13.49 5.43 -9.29
N PHE A 99 12.81 4.34 -9.65
CA PHE A 99 12.72 3.14 -8.83
C PHE A 99 13.41 1.99 -9.53
N THR A 100 14.16 1.19 -8.78
CA THR A 100 14.77 -0.03 -9.32
C THR A 100 13.76 -1.18 -9.37
N ASN A 101 14.03 -2.21 -10.17
CA ASN A 101 13.23 -3.44 -10.17
C ASN A 101 13.18 -4.09 -8.76
N GLU A 102 14.27 -4.01 -8.00
CA GLU A 102 14.32 -4.52 -6.64
C GLU A 102 13.38 -3.74 -5.71
N GLU A 103 13.33 -2.42 -5.83
CA GLU A 103 12.39 -1.59 -5.07
C GLU A 103 10.94 -1.91 -5.45
N ALA A 104 10.65 -2.08 -6.75
CA ALA A 104 9.35 -2.51 -7.24
C ALA A 104 8.93 -3.86 -6.64
N ARG A 105 9.82 -4.86 -6.65
CA ARG A 105 9.58 -6.17 -6.02
C ARG A 105 9.25 -6.04 -4.53
N ARG A 106 10.06 -5.29 -3.79
CA ARG A 106 9.83 -5.05 -2.34
C ARG A 106 8.49 -4.35 -2.09
N TYR A 107 8.05 -3.45 -2.97
CA TYR A 107 6.74 -2.83 -2.86
C TYR A 107 5.60 -3.79 -3.13
N VAL A 108 5.73 -4.68 -4.11
CA VAL A 108 4.75 -5.74 -4.37
C VAL A 108 4.64 -6.66 -3.15
N GLU A 109 5.75 -7.15 -2.60
CA GLU A 109 5.77 -8.00 -1.39
C GLU A 109 5.06 -7.31 -0.22
N LYS A 110 5.41 -6.04 0.07
CA LYS A 110 4.75 -5.24 1.12
C LYS A 110 3.26 -5.04 0.86
N ALA A 111 2.86 -4.88 -0.40
CA ALA A 111 1.45 -4.77 -0.76
C ALA A 111 0.71 -6.08 -0.52
N GLU A 112 1.31 -7.23 -0.83
CA GLU A 112 0.74 -8.55 -0.51
C GLU A 112 0.52 -8.72 0.98
N GLU A 113 1.55 -8.46 1.80
CA GLU A 113 1.48 -8.59 3.25
C GLU A 113 0.40 -7.67 3.83
N PHE A 114 0.40 -6.39 3.43
CA PHE A 114 -0.55 -5.40 3.92
C PHE A 114 -1.99 -5.73 3.50
N ILE A 115 -2.20 -6.17 2.25
CA ILE A 115 -3.52 -6.62 1.77
C ILE A 115 -3.95 -7.89 2.51
N GLY A 116 -3.03 -8.79 2.87
CA GLY A 116 -3.29 -9.95 3.71
C GLY A 116 -3.88 -9.55 5.07
N ILE A 117 -3.30 -8.54 5.72
CA ILE A 117 -3.83 -7.98 6.98
C ILE A 117 -5.19 -7.33 6.75
N ALA A 118 -5.33 -6.52 5.70
CA ALA A 118 -6.60 -5.91 5.39
C ALA A 118 -7.70 -6.96 5.11
N ARG A 119 -7.36 -8.09 4.49
CA ARG A 119 -8.27 -9.22 4.29
C ARG A 119 -8.63 -9.91 5.60
N LYS A 120 -7.67 -10.12 6.51
CA LYS A 120 -7.91 -10.70 7.85
C LYS A 120 -8.99 -9.94 8.62
N TYR A 121 -9.00 -8.61 8.53
CA TYR A 121 -9.90 -7.77 9.33
C TYR A 121 -11.08 -7.15 8.57
N ALA A 122 -10.93 -6.88 7.27
CA ALA A 122 -11.90 -6.19 6.43
C ALA A 122 -12.35 -6.96 5.18
N GLY A 123 -11.84 -8.19 4.98
CA GLY A 123 -12.38 -9.16 4.04
C GLY A 123 -13.72 -9.73 4.49
#